data_AF-A0A1I9LEY1-F1
#
_entry.id   AF-A0A1I9LEY1-F1
#
_cell.length_a   1.000
_cell.length_b   1.000
_cell.length_c   1.000
_cell.angle_alpha   90.00
_cell.angle_beta   90.00
_cell.angle_gamma   90.00
#
_symmetry.space_group_name_H-M   'P 1'
#
loop_
_entity.id
_entity.type
_entity.pdbx_description
1 polymer ?
#
loop_
_entity_poly.entity_id
_entity_poly.type
_entity_poly.pdbx_seq_one_letter_code
_entity_poly.pdbx_strand_id
1 'polypeptide(L)'
;MLKPCLAFILASTVAQTAGAVQLLGDVEVSRIPTAEKVMAEVVNRYQALDEGLANELSAQKNERDATHLAARQGHRLWQQAVRDVQSGHFDDRSLYWARLSMLNSLKNNSANFKMADWQQQILASAVEKASRGFSDIQYDDDVQIKIFLTGFDPFFLDKDISQSNPSGLVALALDGLRFDINGKKAQIETAMIPVR
;
A
#
# COMPACT_ATOMS: atom_id res chain seq x y z
N MET A 1 -17.02 57.47 -34.19
CA MET A 1 -17.67 56.71 -33.09
C MET A 1 -17.04 55.33 -33.05
N LEU A 2 -15.96 55.15 -32.28
CA LEU A 2 -15.26 53.86 -32.11
C LEU A 2 -15.98 53.03 -31.04
N LYS A 3 -16.30 51.77 -31.36
CA LYS A 3 -16.99 50.81 -30.47
C LYS A 3 -16.05 50.32 -29.36
N PRO A 4 -16.55 50.05 -28.13
CA PRO A 4 -15.73 49.60 -27.03
C PRO A 4 -15.35 48.11 -27.21
N CYS A 5 -14.08 47.80 -26.95
CA CYS A 5 -13.54 46.45 -26.95
C CYS A 5 -13.76 45.84 -25.55
N LEU A 6 -14.55 44.77 -25.47
CA LEU A 6 -14.80 44.04 -24.22
C LEU A 6 -13.57 43.15 -23.93
N ALA A 7 -12.81 43.47 -22.90
CA ALA A 7 -11.73 42.62 -22.42
C ALA A 7 -12.31 41.47 -21.58
N PHE A 8 -12.19 40.23 -22.08
CA PHE A 8 -12.46 39.03 -21.29
C PHE A 8 -11.25 38.75 -20.39
N ILE A 9 -11.42 38.95 -19.08
CA ILE A 9 -10.48 38.46 -18.07
C ILE A 9 -10.85 37.00 -17.80
N LEU A 10 -10.05 36.07 -18.35
CA LEU A 10 -10.07 34.67 -17.94
C LEU A 10 -9.46 34.56 -16.55
N ALA A 11 -10.32 34.49 -15.53
CA ALA A 11 -9.91 34.06 -14.20
C ALA A 11 -9.64 32.55 -14.24
N SER A 12 -8.39 32.15 -14.45
CA SER A 12 -7.95 30.77 -14.30
C SER A 12 -7.94 30.41 -12.81
N THR A 13 -8.96 29.67 -12.38
CA THR A 13 -9.02 29.01 -11.08
C THR A 13 -7.99 27.89 -11.01
N VAL A 14 -6.86 28.15 -10.35
CA VAL A 14 -5.93 27.08 -9.95
C VAL A 14 -6.43 26.54 -8.62
N ALA A 15 -7.23 25.48 -8.68
CA ALA A 15 -7.59 24.68 -7.51
C ALA A 15 -7.61 23.21 -7.92
N GLN A 16 -6.47 22.52 -7.75
CA GLN A 16 -6.39 21.06 -7.59
C GLN A 16 -4.92 20.63 -7.39
N THR A 17 -4.45 20.61 -6.15
CA THR A 17 -3.21 19.91 -5.77
C THR A 17 -3.46 18.70 -4.87
N ALA A 18 -4.71 18.40 -4.51
CA ALA A 18 -5.08 17.20 -3.77
C ALA A 18 -5.44 15.99 -4.65
N GLY A 19 -5.56 16.18 -5.98
CA GLY A 19 -6.04 15.14 -6.90
C GLY A 19 -4.98 14.13 -7.35
N ALA A 20 -3.70 14.48 -7.32
CA ALA A 20 -2.66 13.63 -7.92
C ALA A 20 -2.47 12.30 -7.18
N VAL A 21 -2.58 12.28 -5.84
CA VAL A 21 -2.45 11.05 -5.04
C VAL A 21 -3.69 10.15 -5.20
N GLN A 22 -4.89 10.75 -5.28
CA GLN A 22 -6.16 10.02 -5.48
C GLN A 22 -6.26 9.40 -6.89
N LEU A 23 -5.83 10.15 -7.92
CA LEU A 23 -5.84 9.70 -9.32
C LEU A 23 -4.91 8.50 -9.55
N LEU A 24 -3.74 8.46 -8.90
CA LEU A 24 -2.78 7.37 -9.06
C LEU A 24 -3.29 6.07 -8.44
N GLY A 25 -3.90 6.13 -7.25
CA GLY A 25 -4.50 4.95 -6.61
C GLY A 25 -5.69 4.38 -7.41
N ASP A 26 -6.49 5.24 -8.02
CA ASP A 26 -7.64 4.81 -8.84
C ASP A 26 -7.19 4.08 -10.13
N VAL A 27 -6.10 4.51 -10.76
CA VAL A 27 -5.52 3.81 -11.92
C VAL A 27 -5.00 2.44 -11.51
N GLU A 28 -4.27 2.33 -10.42
CA GLU A 28 -3.74 1.05 -9.93
C GLU A 28 -4.86 0.07 -9.59
N VAL A 29 -5.87 0.50 -8.83
CA VAL A 29 -7.04 -0.31 -8.46
C VAL A 29 -7.82 -0.77 -9.70
N SER A 30 -7.91 0.05 -10.76
CA SER A 30 -8.62 -0.33 -11.99
C SER A 30 -8.03 -1.55 -12.71
N ARG A 31 -6.78 -1.93 -12.38
CA ARG A 31 -6.09 -3.08 -12.99
C ARG A 31 -6.47 -4.42 -12.36
N ILE A 32 -7.09 -4.43 -11.17
CA ILE A 32 -7.44 -5.66 -10.42
C ILE A 32 -8.21 -6.67 -11.28
N PRO A 33 -9.29 -6.32 -12.01
CA PRO A 33 -10.04 -7.32 -12.79
C PRO A 33 -9.21 -8.01 -13.89
N THR A 34 -8.29 -7.26 -14.51
CA THR A 34 -7.37 -7.81 -15.52
C THR A 34 -6.35 -8.74 -14.87
N ALA A 35 -5.81 -8.35 -13.71
CA ALA A 35 -4.87 -9.17 -12.94
C ALA A 35 -5.54 -10.47 -12.46
N GLU A 36 -6.76 -10.42 -11.94
CA GLU A 36 -7.54 -11.60 -11.52
C GLU A 36 -7.74 -12.58 -12.67
N LYS A 37 -8.07 -12.09 -13.86
CA LYS A 37 -8.24 -12.93 -15.04
C LYS A 37 -6.96 -13.67 -15.44
N VAL A 38 -5.79 -13.06 -15.21
CA VAL A 38 -4.48 -13.60 -15.63
C VAL A 38 -3.83 -14.45 -14.53
N MET A 39 -3.97 -14.06 -13.27
CA MET A 39 -3.24 -14.63 -12.13
C MET A 39 -4.08 -14.59 -10.85
N ALA A 40 -5.30 -15.14 -10.89
CA ALA A 40 -6.23 -15.18 -9.76
C ALA A 40 -5.60 -15.66 -8.45
N GLU A 41 -4.77 -16.71 -8.49
CA GLU A 41 -4.12 -17.25 -7.29
C GLU A 41 -3.18 -16.24 -6.62
N VAL A 42 -2.49 -15.40 -7.41
CA VAL A 42 -1.58 -14.36 -6.91
C VAL A 42 -2.40 -13.21 -6.31
N VAL A 43 -3.44 -12.76 -7.03
CA VAL A 43 -4.29 -11.64 -6.59
C VAL A 43 -5.05 -12.00 -5.30
N ASN A 44 -5.60 -13.20 -5.23
CA ASN A 44 -6.46 -13.64 -4.13
C ASN A 44 -5.71 -14.29 -2.96
N ARG A 45 -4.37 -14.36 -3.03
CA ARG A 45 -3.55 -15.07 -2.04
C ARG A 45 -3.81 -14.63 -0.60
N TYR A 46 -4.09 -13.34 -0.40
CA TYR A 46 -4.35 -12.74 0.92
C TYR A 46 -5.78 -12.19 1.06
N GLN A 47 -6.72 -12.67 0.25
CA GLN A 47 -8.11 -12.18 0.21
C GLN A 47 -8.79 -12.14 1.59
N ALA A 48 -8.52 -13.13 2.44
CA ALA A 48 -9.11 -13.18 3.79
C ALA A 48 -8.75 -11.96 4.67
N LEU A 49 -7.60 -11.31 4.46
CA LEU A 49 -7.24 -10.09 5.19
C LEU A 49 -8.05 -8.88 4.73
N ASP A 50 -8.33 -8.80 3.42
CA ASP A 50 -9.18 -7.76 2.84
C ASP A 50 -10.65 -7.92 3.26
N GLU A 51 -11.17 -9.15 3.18
CA GLU A 51 -12.53 -9.47 3.66
C GLU A 51 -12.67 -9.16 5.16
N GLY A 52 -11.64 -9.48 5.96
CA GLY A 52 -11.60 -9.13 7.37
C GLY A 52 -11.65 -7.62 7.61
N LEU A 53 -10.90 -6.84 6.83
CA LEU A 53 -10.96 -5.37 6.87
C LEU A 53 -12.35 -4.85 6.55
N ALA A 54 -12.96 -5.29 5.44
CA ALA A 54 -14.28 -4.85 5.01
C ALA A 54 -15.36 -5.17 6.06
N ASN A 55 -15.34 -6.39 6.60
CA ASN A 55 -16.28 -6.85 7.61
C ASN A 55 -16.13 -6.05 8.93
N GLU A 56 -14.91 -5.90 9.44
CA GLU A 56 -14.64 -5.19 10.70
C GLU A 56 -14.89 -3.68 10.58
N LEU A 57 -14.74 -3.08 9.38
CA LEU A 57 -14.94 -1.65 9.15
C LEU A 57 -16.39 -1.24 9.47
N SER A 58 -17.36 -2.07 9.11
CA SER A 58 -18.79 -1.82 9.33
C SER A 58 -19.16 -1.65 10.81
N ALA A 59 -18.35 -2.19 11.73
CA ALA A 59 -18.57 -2.09 13.16
C ALA A 59 -17.97 -0.83 13.80
N GLN A 60 -17.09 -0.10 13.08
CA GLN A 60 -16.37 1.04 13.63
C GLN A 60 -17.28 2.26 13.75
N LYS A 61 -17.19 2.97 14.89
CA LYS A 61 -18.09 4.08 15.24
C LYS A 61 -17.44 5.45 15.18
N ASN A 62 -16.13 5.50 14.96
CA ASN A 62 -15.36 6.72 14.85
C ASN A 62 -14.14 6.50 13.95
N GLU A 63 -13.58 7.60 13.45
CA GLU A 63 -12.43 7.58 12.55
C GLU A 63 -11.20 6.95 13.20
N ARG A 64 -10.90 7.26 14.47
CA ARG A 64 -9.71 6.74 15.16
C ARG A 64 -9.69 5.21 15.17
N ASP A 65 -10.78 4.57 15.57
CA ASP A 65 -10.86 3.10 15.63
C ASP A 65 -10.78 2.48 14.24
N ALA A 66 -11.39 3.12 13.24
CA ALA A 66 -11.30 2.70 11.84
C ALA A 66 -9.87 2.83 11.27
N THR A 67 -9.15 3.89 11.62
CA THR A 67 -7.74 4.09 11.26
C THR A 67 -6.83 3.06 11.95
N HIS A 68 -7.09 2.74 13.22
CA HIS A 68 -6.37 1.68 13.92
C HIS A 68 -6.63 0.30 13.29
N LEU A 69 -7.87 0.00 12.89
CA LEU A 69 -8.21 -1.20 12.14
C LEU A 69 -7.44 -1.26 10.80
N ALA A 70 -7.47 -0.17 10.03
CA ALA A 70 -6.79 -0.05 8.74
C ALA A 70 -5.27 -0.29 8.87
N ALA A 71 -4.61 0.37 9.83
CA ALA A 71 -3.19 0.15 10.12
C ALA A 71 -2.89 -1.30 10.53
N ARG A 72 -3.72 -1.88 11.42
CA ARG A 72 -3.55 -3.27 11.89
C ARG A 72 -3.65 -4.26 10.74
N GLN A 73 -4.65 -4.13 9.88
CA GLN A 73 -4.82 -5.04 8.73
C GLN A 73 -3.68 -4.87 7.73
N GLY A 74 -3.25 -3.63 7.44
CA GLY A 74 -2.10 -3.38 6.58
C GLY A 74 -0.81 -4.01 7.12
N HIS A 75 -0.57 -3.92 8.43
CA HIS A 75 0.56 -4.57 9.08
C HIS A 75 0.48 -6.10 9.02
N ARG A 76 -0.70 -6.69 9.26
CA ARG A 76 -0.92 -8.15 9.10
C ARG A 76 -0.63 -8.60 7.68
N LEU A 77 -1.00 -7.80 6.67
CA LEU A 77 -0.70 -8.07 5.27
C LEU A 77 0.81 -8.09 5.01
N TRP A 78 1.56 -7.08 5.50
CA TRP A 78 3.02 -7.06 5.40
C TRP A 78 3.65 -8.32 5.99
N GLN A 79 3.34 -8.62 7.26
CA GLN A 79 3.90 -9.77 7.95
C GLN A 79 3.53 -11.10 7.29
N GLN A 80 2.32 -11.20 6.72
CA GLN A 80 1.91 -12.38 5.98
C GLN A 80 2.74 -12.56 4.71
N ALA A 81 2.97 -11.48 3.95
CA ALA A 81 3.79 -11.53 2.74
C ALA A 81 5.26 -11.88 3.03
N VAL A 82 5.84 -11.32 4.08
CA VAL A 82 7.20 -11.66 4.54
C VAL A 82 7.30 -13.14 4.88
N ARG A 83 6.41 -13.66 5.75
CA ARG A 83 6.39 -15.08 6.14
C ARG A 83 6.25 -16.00 4.94
N ASP A 84 5.40 -15.62 4.00
CA ASP A 84 5.10 -16.44 2.84
C ASP A 84 6.32 -16.56 1.90
N VAL A 85 6.99 -15.45 1.60
CA VAL A 85 8.25 -15.43 0.85
C VAL A 85 9.34 -16.22 1.58
N GLN A 86 9.51 -16.00 2.88
CA GLN A 86 10.51 -16.71 3.69
C GLN A 86 10.22 -18.21 3.83
N SER A 87 8.97 -18.65 3.65
CA SER A 87 8.57 -20.06 3.63
C SER A 87 8.76 -20.75 2.28
N GLY A 88 9.23 -20.01 1.26
CA GLY A 88 9.53 -20.54 -0.07
C GLY A 88 8.54 -20.14 -1.17
N HIS A 89 7.53 -19.33 -0.87
CA HIS A 89 6.65 -18.76 -1.90
C HIS A 89 7.23 -17.45 -2.44
N PHE A 90 8.16 -17.56 -3.38
CA PHE A 90 8.91 -16.41 -3.90
C PHE A 90 8.09 -15.54 -4.88
N ASP A 91 7.15 -14.75 -4.36
CA ASP A 91 6.31 -13.84 -5.15
C ASP A 91 6.01 -12.52 -4.40
N ASP A 92 6.45 -11.40 -4.97
CA ASP A 92 6.21 -10.05 -4.44
C ASP A 92 4.84 -9.47 -4.85
N ARG A 93 4.25 -10.00 -5.93
CA ARG A 93 3.03 -9.45 -6.54
C ARG A 93 1.83 -9.62 -5.63
N SER A 94 1.76 -10.73 -4.89
CA SER A 94 0.66 -11.01 -3.94
C SER A 94 0.48 -9.88 -2.92
N LEU A 95 1.58 -9.30 -2.42
CA LEU A 95 1.51 -8.15 -1.50
C LEU A 95 0.94 -6.90 -2.19
N TYR A 96 1.40 -6.61 -3.41
CA TYR A 96 0.95 -5.46 -4.18
C TYR A 96 -0.56 -5.51 -4.45
N TRP A 97 -1.06 -6.63 -4.98
CA TRP A 97 -2.47 -6.78 -5.34
C TRP A 97 -3.39 -6.80 -4.11
N ALA A 98 -2.98 -7.45 -3.02
CA ALA A 98 -3.76 -7.43 -1.79
C ALA A 98 -3.84 -6.03 -1.18
N ARG A 99 -2.76 -5.23 -1.26
CA ARG A 99 -2.79 -3.82 -0.83
C ARG A 99 -3.80 -3.02 -1.64
N LEU A 100 -3.80 -3.15 -2.97
CA LEU A 100 -4.77 -2.48 -3.83
C LEU A 100 -6.20 -2.91 -3.53
N SER A 101 -6.42 -4.20 -3.26
CA SER A 101 -7.73 -4.74 -2.87
C SER A 101 -8.22 -4.09 -1.57
N MET A 102 -7.35 -3.98 -0.55
CA MET A 102 -7.69 -3.29 0.71
C MET A 102 -8.03 -1.80 0.50
N LEU A 103 -7.28 -1.10 -0.36
CA LEU A 103 -7.60 0.30 -0.70
C LEU A 103 -8.94 0.41 -1.41
N ASN A 104 -9.25 -0.50 -2.33
CA ASN A 104 -10.54 -0.58 -2.99
C ASN A 104 -11.67 -0.90 -2.01
N SER A 105 -11.45 -1.80 -1.05
CA SER A 105 -12.42 -2.14 -0.01
C SER A 105 -12.72 -0.97 0.91
N LEU A 106 -11.71 -0.19 1.32
CA LEU A 106 -11.92 1.05 2.08
C LEU A 106 -12.74 2.08 1.29
N LYS A 107 -12.67 2.04 -0.05
CA LYS A 107 -13.43 2.95 -0.91
C LYS A 107 -14.89 2.55 -1.08
N ASN A 108 -15.17 1.25 -1.11
CA ASN A 108 -16.50 0.73 -1.42
C ASN A 108 -17.29 0.25 -0.21
N ASN A 109 -16.68 0.20 0.98
CA ASN A 109 -17.34 -0.19 2.23
C ASN A 109 -17.44 0.99 3.19
N SER A 110 -18.52 1.04 3.98
CA SER A 110 -18.81 2.12 4.91
C SER A 110 -18.67 1.66 6.36
N ALA A 111 -18.15 2.53 7.22
CA ALA A 111 -18.19 2.37 8.66
C ALA A 111 -19.54 2.81 9.25
N ASN A 112 -19.80 2.52 10.53
CA ASN A 112 -20.99 2.96 11.25
C ASN A 112 -20.88 4.43 11.73
N PHE A 113 -20.34 5.28 10.88
CA PHE A 113 -20.32 6.73 11.03
C PHE A 113 -20.16 7.37 9.65
N LYS A 114 -20.59 8.63 9.51
CA LYS A 114 -20.38 9.38 8.27
C LYS A 114 -18.90 9.75 8.15
N MET A 115 -18.23 9.15 7.17
CA MET A 115 -16.83 9.43 6.86
C MET A 115 -16.75 10.56 5.82
N ALA A 116 -15.91 11.56 6.09
CA ALA A 116 -15.53 12.57 5.10
C ALA A 116 -14.35 12.06 4.25
N ASP A 117 -14.19 12.61 3.04
CA ASP A 117 -13.16 12.19 2.09
C ASP A 117 -11.74 12.21 2.69
N TRP A 118 -11.41 13.22 3.49
CA TRP A 118 -10.11 13.31 4.16
C TRP A 118 -9.89 12.22 5.21
N GLN A 119 -10.96 11.75 5.88
CA GLN A 119 -10.87 10.63 6.83
C GLN A 119 -10.62 9.33 6.07
N GLN A 120 -11.29 9.14 4.94
CA GLN A 120 -11.05 8.00 4.06
C GLN A 120 -9.60 7.97 3.55
N GLN A 121 -9.03 9.14 3.22
CA GLN A 121 -7.62 9.25 2.86
C GLN A 121 -6.67 8.89 4.01
N ILE A 122 -7.03 9.17 5.26
CA ILE A 122 -6.25 8.75 6.44
C ILE A 122 -6.25 7.23 6.57
N LEU A 123 -7.41 6.58 6.43
CA LEU A 123 -7.50 5.11 6.46
C LEU A 123 -6.68 4.47 5.33
N ALA A 124 -6.81 4.99 4.11
CA ALA A 124 -6.02 4.54 2.96
C ALA A 124 -4.53 4.69 3.20
N SER A 125 -4.09 5.85 3.72
CA SER A 125 -2.69 6.12 4.07
C SER A 125 -2.18 5.18 5.17
N ALA A 126 -3.03 4.82 6.13
CA ALA A 126 -2.69 3.86 7.18
C ALA A 126 -2.45 2.45 6.63
N VAL A 127 -3.33 1.97 5.72
CA VAL A 127 -3.12 0.70 5.00
C VAL A 127 -1.83 0.76 4.17
N GLU A 128 -1.67 1.82 3.37
CA GLU A 128 -0.49 2.01 2.51
C GLU A 128 0.80 1.95 3.33
N LYS A 129 0.90 2.75 4.39
CA LYS A 129 2.10 2.80 5.23
C LYS A 129 2.37 1.45 5.90
N ALA A 130 1.37 0.83 6.50
CA ALA A 130 1.55 -0.39 7.27
C ALA A 130 1.87 -1.61 6.39
N SER A 131 1.18 -1.75 5.25
CA SER A 131 1.42 -2.84 4.28
C SER A 131 2.72 -2.70 3.47
N ARG A 132 3.47 -1.62 3.67
CA ARG A 132 4.78 -1.36 3.07
C ARG A 132 5.94 -1.61 4.04
N GLY A 133 5.67 -2.15 5.23
CA GLY A 133 6.71 -2.43 6.24
C GLY A 133 7.11 -1.22 7.10
N PHE A 134 6.71 0.01 6.76
CA PHE A 134 7.10 1.22 7.53
C PHE A 134 6.62 1.24 8.99
N SER A 135 5.66 0.38 9.36
CA SER A 135 5.17 0.25 10.73
C SER A 135 5.76 -0.95 11.47
N ASP A 136 6.61 -1.74 10.81
CA ASP A 136 7.24 -2.96 11.32
C ASP A 136 8.74 -2.78 11.60
N ILE A 137 9.36 -1.69 11.09
CA ILE A 137 10.79 -1.39 11.27
C ILE A 137 11.14 -1.29 12.76
N GLN A 138 11.76 -2.34 13.29
CA GLN A 138 12.20 -2.41 14.68
C GLN A 138 13.51 -3.18 14.80
N TYR A 139 14.56 -2.50 15.25
CA TYR A 139 15.84 -3.13 15.54
C TYR A 139 15.91 -3.59 16.99
N ASP A 140 16.42 -4.80 17.21
CA ASP A 140 16.67 -5.34 18.54
C ASP A 140 17.76 -4.55 19.28
N ASP A 141 17.67 -4.52 20.61
CA ASP A 141 18.56 -3.75 21.48
C ASP A 141 20.03 -4.19 21.41
N ASP A 142 20.29 -5.45 21.09
CA ASP A 142 21.64 -6.04 21.01
C ASP A 142 22.28 -5.95 19.61
N VAL A 143 21.59 -5.33 18.64
CA VAL A 143 22.09 -5.15 17.27
C VAL A 143 23.02 -3.94 17.18
N GLN A 144 24.25 -4.18 16.74
CA GLN A 144 25.26 -3.13 16.53
C GLN A 144 25.31 -2.61 15.10
N ILE A 145 24.79 -3.35 14.12
CA ILE A 145 24.74 -2.94 12.71
C ILE A 145 23.28 -2.95 12.24
N LYS A 146 22.73 -1.76 12.02
CA LYS A 146 21.35 -1.56 11.56
C LYS A 146 21.35 -1.31 10.06
N ILE A 147 20.70 -2.17 9.29
CA ILE A 147 20.61 -2.08 7.84
C ILE A 147 19.15 -1.81 7.48
N PHE A 148 18.91 -0.67 6.84
CA PHE A 148 17.62 -0.39 6.23
C PHE A 148 17.71 -0.65 4.73
N LEU A 149 16.88 -1.58 4.23
CA LEU A 149 16.86 -1.99 2.83
C LEU A 149 15.48 -1.72 2.24
N THR A 150 15.43 -1.17 1.03
CA THR A 150 14.16 -0.91 0.35
C THR A 150 14.01 -1.76 -0.91
N GLY A 151 12.80 -2.25 -1.13
CA GLY A 151 12.35 -2.82 -2.40
C GLY A 151 11.34 -1.89 -3.07
N PHE A 152 10.98 -2.20 -4.32
CA PHE A 152 9.96 -1.46 -5.05
C PHE A 152 8.78 -2.37 -5.42
N ASP A 153 7.59 -1.78 -5.46
CA ASP A 153 6.39 -2.44 -6.01
C ASP A 153 6.61 -2.86 -7.49
N PRO A 154 5.83 -3.82 -8.01
CA PRO A 154 5.69 -4.05 -9.44
C PRO A 154 5.35 -2.78 -10.23
N PHE A 155 5.94 -2.63 -11.41
CA PHE A 155 5.74 -1.49 -12.31
C PHE A 155 5.70 -1.96 -13.78
N PHE A 156 5.36 -1.04 -14.69
CA PHE A 156 5.07 -1.35 -16.11
C PHE A 156 3.91 -2.34 -16.33
N LEU A 157 2.93 -2.32 -15.43
CA LEU A 157 1.76 -3.21 -15.46
C LEU A 157 0.82 -2.99 -16.66
N ASP A 158 0.93 -1.86 -17.35
CA ASP A 158 0.20 -1.61 -18.60
C ASP A 158 0.78 -2.42 -19.78
N LYS A 159 2.05 -2.85 -19.69
CA LYS A 159 2.70 -3.71 -20.68
C LYS A 159 2.56 -5.18 -20.34
N ASP A 160 2.76 -5.51 -19.07
CA ASP A 160 2.63 -6.86 -18.54
C ASP A 160 2.02 -6.80 -17.14
N ILE A 161 0.74 -7.15 -17.05
CA ILE A 161 -0.01 -7.16 -15.79
C ILE A 161 0.58 -8.14 -14.77
N SER A 162 1.34 -9.15 -15.23
CA SER A 162 1.92 -10.20 -14.39
C SER A 162 3.35 -9.91 -13.95
N GLN A 163 3.91 -8.76 -14.32
CA GLN A 163 5.28 -8.36 -14.00
C GLN A 163 5.54 -8.39 -12.49
N SER A 164 6.64 -9.03 -12.09
CA SER A 164 7.19 -8.98 -10.73
C SER A 164 8.31 -7.94 -10.63
N ASN A 165 8.73 -7.62 -9.40
CA ASN A 165 9.90 -6.81 -9.15
C ASN A 165 10.89 -7.54 -8.21
N PRO A 166 12.05 -8.01 -8.71
CA PRO A 166 13.03 -8.71 -7.89
C PRO A 166 13.49 -7.93 -6.65
N SER A 167 13.50 -6.59 -6.70
CA SER A 167 13.86 -5.77 -5.53
C SER A 167 12.81 -5.88 -4.41
N GLY A 168 11.52 -5.94 -4.75
CA GLY A 168 10.45 -6.17 -3.79
C GLY A 168 10.54 -7.56 -3.17
N LEU A 169 10.82 -8.57 -4.00
CA LEU A 169 11.01 -9.95 -3.52
C LEU A 169 12.19 -10.06 -2.54
N VAL A 170 13.32 -9.41 -2.85
CA VAL A 170 14.50 -9.38 -1.97
C VAL A 170 14.20 -8.66 -0.65
N ALA A 171 13.44 -7.56 -0.67
CA ALA A 171 13.01 -6.89 0.56
C ALA A 171 12.21 -7.85 1.46
N LEU A 172 11.20 -8.52 0.90
CA LEU A 172 10.39 -9.49 1.66
C LEU A 172 11.22 -10.67 2.19
N ALA A 173 12.18 -11.15 1.40
CA ALA A 173 13.03 -12.28 1.81
C ALA A 173 13.98 -11.93 2.96
N LEU A 174 14.44 -10.68 3.04
CA LEU A 174 15.46 -10.25 4.00
C LEU A 174 14.89 -9.52 5.24
N ASP A 175 13.59 -9.26 5.28
CA ASP A 175 12.95 -8.58 6.41
C ASP A 175 13.14 -9.33 7.73
N GLY A 176 13.61 -8.61 8.75
CA GLY A 176 13.94 -9.16 10.07
C GLY A 176 15.16 -10.08 10.10
N LEU A 177 15.91 -10.23 8.99
CA LEU A 177 17.07 -11.12 8.97
C LEU A 177 18.17 -10.62 9.91
N ARG A 178 18.63 -11.53 10.79
CA ARG A 178 19.72 -11.29 11.73
C ARG A 178 20.89 -12.22 11.48
N PHE A 179 22.10 -11.69 11.54
CA PHE A 179 23.32 -12.46 11.33
C PHE A 179 24.53 -11.83 12.05
N ASP A 180 25.51 -12.67 12.39
CA ASP A 180 26.78 -12.21 12.96
C ASP A 180 27.80 -11.91 11.85
N ILE A 181 28.46 -10.76 11.95
CA ILE A 181 29.56 -10.37 11.08
C ILE A 181 30.67 -9.71 11.88
N ASN A 182 31.88 -10.26 11.82
CA ASN A 182 33.06 -9.76 12.54
C ASN A 182 32.81 -9.55 14.05
N GLY A 183 32.06 -10.46 14.69
CA GLY A 183 31.71 -10.38 16.11
C GLY A 183 30.64 -9.33 16.45
N LYS A 184 29.94 -8.77 15.46
CA LYS A 184 28.81 -7.85 15.64
C LYS A 184 27.54 -8.47 15.09
N LYS A 185 26.42 -8.29 15.79
CA LYS A 185 25.08 -8.63 15.29
C LYS A 185 24.61 -7.54 14.34
N ALA A 186 24.22 -7.96 13.14
CA ALA A 186 23.54 -7.14 12.14
C ALA A 186 22.07 -7.54 12.04
N GLN A 187 21.20 -6.58 11.75
CA GLN A 187 19.79 -6.80 11.44
C GLN A 187 19.39 -5.98 10.21
N ILE A 188 18.61 -6.60 9.33
CA ILE A 188 18.01 -5.96 8.17
C ILE A 188 16.52 -5.73 8.45
N GLU A 189 16.09 -4.48 8.36
CA GLU A 189 14.69 -4.10 8.34
C GLU A 189 14.35 -3.53 6.97
N THR A 190 13.17 -3.85 6.44
CA THR A 190 12.83 -3.49 5.06
C THR A 190 11.56 -2.67 4.92
N ALA A 191 11.44 -2.02 3.77
CA ALA A 191 10.20 -1.36 3.36
C ALA A 191 10.00 -1.40 1.85
N MET A 192 8.73 -1.31 1.43
CA MET A 192 8.33 -1.29 0.03
C MET A 192 8.00 0.11 -0.46
N ILE A 193 8.70 0.56 -1.50
CA ILE A 193 8.54 1.89 -2.10
C ILE A 193 7.62 1.80 -3.32
N PRO A 194 6.62 2.68 -3.44
CA PRO A 194 5.75 2.71 -4.62
C PRO A 194 6.48 3.23 -5.86
N VAL A 195 6.06 2.76 -7.04
CA VAL A 195 6.49 3.29 -8.34
C VAL A 195 5.23 3.82 -9.04
N ARG A 196 5.04 5.15 -9.04
CA ARG A 196 3.85 5.82 -9.59
C ARG A 196 4.24 6.97 -10.49
#